data_AF-A0A2P2K2J0-F1
#
_entry.id   AF-A0A2P2K2J0-F1
#
_cell.length_a   1.000
_cell.length_b   1.000
_cell.length_c   1.000
_cell.angle_alpha   90.00
_cell.angle_beta   90.00
_cell.angle_gamma   90.00
#
_symmetry.space_group_name_H-M   'P 1'
#
loop_
_entity.id
_entity.type
_entity.pdbx_description
1 polymer ?
#
loop_
_entity_poly.entity_id
_entity_poly.type
_entity_poly.pdbx_seq_one_letter_code
_entity_poly.pdbx_strand_id
1 'polypeptide(L)'
;MRALLNPRPSLSLNFTKACDFDRPRVHTVLRFHQLDRWIGRKRCCLTTKAILDSAIMDQIGIPESDIRNPSISSSYRSSKLPKPNQTVLEAQARVCTGPTRTRPLSEDQAVKVLDTILKSARGELKDEEEVSQAQLGAFFAAMTIRTNAFPEPTQWSEGEKRAMDRFWPVLARVLPADVIFVADPEGSIMGTGSSIGPQFVGNNVREMRLVGALREILAGGHLGFEEVQGVLRDVLPLKVEVGEGSVSESLLSAFLIGQRMNRETDRELKAYCLVFDDELGPQPVADVKSLTYYGEPYDGNTRYFKSTLFVAAVRSCYGESCLLHGLEWMPPKVCLCFIMTREIAG
;
A
#
# COMPACT_ATOMS: atom_id res chain seq x y z
N MET A 1 12.37 -27.48 -65.80
CA MET A 1 13.60 -28.29 -65.95
C MET A 1 14.27 -28.38 -64.59
N ARG A 2 14.42 -29.63 -64.07
CA ARG A 2 15.39 -30.15 -63.05
C ARG A 2 15.61 -29.26 -61.79
N ALA A 3 15.13 -29.57 -60.58
CA ALA A 3 15.31 -30.77 -59.72
C ALA A 3 16.81 -31.11 -59.57
N LEU A 4 17.47 -31.26 -58.42
CA LEU A 4 17.18 -31.87 -57.10
C LEU A 4 18.33 -31.38 -56.15
N LEU A 5 18.38 -31.48 -54.82
CA LEU A 5 18.16 -32.60 -53.90
C LEU A 5 18.05 -32.06 -52.46
N ASN A 6 16.94 -32.38 -51.80
CA ASN A 6 16.83 -32.63 -50.36
C ASN A 6 17.47 -34.03 -50.08
N PRO A 7 17.78 -34.50 -48.85
CA PRO A 7 16.74 -34.61 -47.81
C PRO A 7 17.16 -34.64 -46.33
N ARG A 8 16.20 -34.31 -45.45
CA ARG A 8 16.07 -34.88 -44.09
C ARG A 8 15.60 -36.35 -44.18
N PRO A 9 15.77 -37.14 -43.12
CA PRO A 9 14.71 -38.06 -42.69
C PRO A 9 14.26 -37.68 -41.26
N SER A 10 12.99 -37.42 -40.94
CA SER A 10 11.80 -38.30 -40.96
C SER A 10 11.94 -39.41 -39.90
N LEU A 11 11.03 -39.71 -38.97
CA LEU A 11 9.57 -39.70 -38.97
C LEU A 11 9.04 -39.64 -37.53
N SER A 12 7.82 -39.11 -37.43
CA SER A 12 6.83 -39.24 -36.37
C SER A 12 6.48 -40.69 -35.98
N LEU A 13 5.98 -40.89 -34.75
CA LEU A 13 4.61 -41.40 -34.52
C LEU A 13 4.22 -41.41 -33.03
N ASN A 14 2.96 -41.05 -32.80
CA ASN A 14 2.24 -41.11 -31.53
C ASN A 14 2.10 -42.56 -31.02
N PHE A 15 1.92 -42.76 -29.71
CA PHE A 15 0.75 -43.43 -29.10
C PHE A 15 0.83 -43.43 -27.56
N THR A 16 -0.36 -43.32 -26.98
CA THR A 16 -0.80 -43.43 -25.57
C THR A 16 -0.10 -44.47 -24.67
N LYS A 17 0.23 -44.10 -23.42
CA LYS A 17 -0.32 -44.68 -22.16
C LYS A 17 0.41 -44.13 -20.93
N ALA A 18 -0.34 -43.99 -19.85
CA ALA A 18 0.13 -43.71 -18.50
C ALA A 18 1.17 -44.76 -18.03
N CYS A 19 2.17 -44.29 -17.29
CA CYS A 19 2.87 -45.07 -16.27
C CYS A 19 3.42 -44.10 -15.22
N ASP A 20 2.90 -44.26 -14.01
CA ASP A 20 3.52 -43.83 -12.75
C ASP A 20 4.99 -44.26 -12.69
N PHE A 21 5.84 -43.37 -12.17
CA PHE A 21 7.06 -43.73 -11.45
C PHE A 21 7.41 -42.63 -10.44
N ASP A 22 6.88 -42.83 -9.23
CA ASP A 22 7.58 -42.85 -7.95
C ASP A 22 8.94 -42.13 -7.75
N ARG A 23 8.93 -41.37 -6.63
CA ARG A 23 9.98 -41.06 -5.62
C ARG A 23 10.62 -39.66 -5.61
N PRO A 24 11.11 -39.17 -4.43
CA PRO A 24 11.06 -39.77 -3.09
C PRO A 24 10.43 -38.88 -1.99
N ARG A 25 9.66 -39.53 -1.11
CA ARG A 25 9.42 -39.06 0.27
C ARG A 25 10.75 -38.98 1.02
N VAL A 26 11.18 -37.77 1.37
CA VAL A 26 12.15 -37.56 2.44
C VAL A 26 11.37 -37.52 3.75
N HIS A 27 11.40 -38.64 4.47
CA HIS A 27 11.00 -38.72 5.87
C HIS A 27 12.09 -38.07 6.71
N THR A 28 11.87 -36.83 7.15
CA THR A 28 12.61 -36.28 8.29
C THR A 28 11.75 -36.50 9.53
N VAL A 29 12.11 -37.53 10.29
CA VAL A 29 11.56 -37.80 11.61
C VAL A 29 12.18 -36.79 12.58
N LEU A 30 11.38 -35.79 12.99
CA LEU A 30 11.65 -35.05 14.22
C LEU A 30 10.54 -35.39 15.22
N ARG A 31 10.89 -36.29 16.15
CA ARG A 31 10.12 -36.57 17.36
C ARG A 31 10.05 -35.29 18.19
N PHE A 32 8.86 -34.74 18.36
CA PHE A 32 8.58 -33.85 19.49
C PHE A 32 7.75 -34.62 20.51
N HIS A 33 8.29 -34.66 21.73
CA HIS A 33 7.69 -35.28 22.90
C HIS A 33 6.30 -34.70 23.15
N GLN A 34 5.31 -35.61 23.27
CA GLN A 34 4.01 -35.35 23.85
C GLN A 34 4.19 -34.77 25.27
N LEU A 35 3.59 -33.60 25.50
CA LEU A 35 3.14 -33.24 26.83
C LEU A 35 1.63 -33.05 26.76
N ASP A 36 0.92 -34.11 27.13
CA ASP A 36 -0.52 -34.12 27.31
C ASP A 36 -0.92 -33.07 28.36
N ARG A 37 -1.76 -32.12 27.97
CA ARG A 37 -2.57 -31.38 28.92
C ARG A 37 -4.00 -31.30 28.41
N TRP A 38 -4.73 -32.38 28.67
CA TRP A 38 -6.19 -32.41 28.67
C TRP A 38 -6.73 -31.31 29.59
N ILE A 39 -7.51 -30.38 29.04
CA ILE A 39 -8.50 -29.64 29.82
C ILE A 39 -9.85 -29.83 29.15
N GLY A 40 -10.71 -30.54 29.89
CA GLY A 40 -11.99 -31.05 29.45
C GLY A 40 -13.02 -29.97 29.13
N ARG A 41 -13.82 -30.34 28.13
CA ARG A 41 -15.09 -29.75 27.72
C ARG A 41 -16.03 -29.58 28.92
N LYS A 42 -16.39 -28.34 29.28
CA LYS A 42 -17.61 -28.05 30.04
C LYS A 42 -18.54 -27.19 29.19
N ARG A 43 -19.71 -27.76 28.88
CA ARG A 43 -20.87 -27.00 28.39
C ARG A 43 -21.35 -26.11 29.53
N CYS A 44 -21.27 -24.80 29.38
CA CYS A 44 -22.06 -23.84 30.15
C CYS A 44 -22.88 -23.02 29.16
N CYS A 45 -24.17 -23.30 29.08
CA CYS A 45 -25.14 -22.39 28.48
C CYS A 45 -25.26 -21.18 29.41
N LEU A 46 -24.79 -20.01 28.95
CA LEU A 46 -25.05 -18.73 29.60
C LEU A 46 -25.80 -17.84 28.62
N THR A 47 -27.12 -17.82 28.75
CA THR A 47 -27.97 -16.74 28.25
C THR A 47 -27.68 -15.49 29.07
N THR A 48 -26.81 -14.62 28.57
CA THR A 48 -26.60 -13.29 29.12
C THR A 48 -27.60 -12.32 28.49
N LYS A 49 -28.63 -11.95 29.25
CA LYS A 49 -29.43 -10.74 28.99
C LYS A 49 -28.52 -9.54 29.18
N ALA A 50 -28.28 -8.78 28.11
CA ALA A 50 -27.60 -7.50 28.19
C ALA A 50 -28.56 -6.44 28.75
N ILE A 51 -28.54 -6.26 30.07
CA ILE A 51 -29.02 -5.03 30.71
C ILE A 51 -27.78 -4.18 30.94
N LEU A 52 -27.66 -3.12 30.15
CA LEU A 52 -26.54 -2.18 30.19
C LEU A 52 -26.77 -1.18 31.32
N ASP A 53 -26.29 -1.49 32.52
CA ASP A 53 -26.22 -0.49 33.60
C ASP A 53 -24.97 0.37 33.39
N SER A 54 -25.19 1.64 33.04
CA SER A 54 -24.14 2.66 32.82
C SER A 54 -23.21 2.90 34.02
N ALA A 55 -23.53 2.35 35.19
CA ALA A 55 -22.81 2.58 36.45
C ALA A 55 -21.61 1.63 36.70
N ILE A 56 -21.36 0.64 35.83
CA ILE A 56 -20.26 -0.33 36.04
C ILE A 56 -18.94 0.11 35.36
N MET A 57 -18.99 1.09 34.45
CA MET A 57 -17.78 1.57 33.77
C MET A 57 -16.80 2.31 34.69
N ASP A 58 -17.25 2.84 35.83
CA ASP A 58 -16.40 3.56 36.79
C ASP A 58 -15.51 2.64 37.65
N GLN A 59 -15.71 1.31 37.62
CA GLN A 59 -14.93 0.35 38.42
C GLN A 59 -13.79 -0.33 37.67
N ILE A 60 -13.70 -0.15 36.36
CA ILE A 60 -12.55 -0.59 35.56
C ILE A 60 -11.79 0.69 35.26
N GLY A 61 -10.73 0.96 36.03
CA GLY A 61 -9.89 2.18 35.95
C GLY A 61 -9.16 2.33 34.61
N ILE A 62 -9.90 2.49 33.53
CA ILE A 62 -9.44 2.97 32.24
C ILE A 62 -9.53 4.49 32.35
N PRO A 63 -8.40 5.22 32.36
CA PRO A 63 -8.45 6.67 32.43
C PRO A 63 -9.24 7.23 31.24
N GLU A 64 -10.21 8.11 31.52
CA GLU A 64 -11.08 8.77 30.52
C GLU A 64 -10.30 9.54 29.43
N SER A 65 -8.99 9.72 29.58
CA SER A 65 -8.11 10.34 28.59
C SER A 65 -7.95 9.52 27.30
N ASP A 66 -8.22 8.21 27.34
CA ASP A 66 -7.96 7.30 26.21
C ASP A 66 -9.20 6.93 25.39
N ILE A 67 -10.42 7.30 25.83
CA ILE A 67 -11.66 7.08 25.08
C ILE A 67 -12.03 8.38 24.34
N ARG A 68 -11.23 8.76 23.36
CA ARG A 68 -11.50 9.94 22.53
C ARG A 68 -12.58 9.61 21.51
N ASN A 69 -13.76 10.22 21.60
CA ASN A 69 -14.80 10.05 20.59
C ASN A 69 -14.26 10.38 19.17
N PRO A 70 -14.34 9.43 18.20
CA PRO A 70 -13.90 9.65 16.82
C PRO A 70 -14.52 10.90 16.20
N SER A 71 -15.82 11.10 16.41
CA SER A 71 -16.56 12.22 15.82
C SER A 71 -16.19 13.61 16.36
N ILE A 72 -15.37 13.70 17.41
CA ILE A 72 -15.04 14.95 18.12
C ILE A 72 -13.52 15.21 18.14
N SER A 73 -12.67 14.18 17.97
CA SER A 73 -11.22 14.32 18.07
C SER A 73 -10.53 14.58 16.73
N SER A 74 -9.80 15.70 16.64
CA SER A 74 -8.99 16.08 15.47
C SER A 74 -7.67 15.30 15.33
N SER A 75 -7.32 14.41 16.27
CA SER A 75 -6.08 13.61 16.17
C SER A 75 -6.25 12.20 16.74
N TYR A 76 -6.67 11.28 15.85
CA TYR A 76 -6.48 9.83 16.01
C TYR A 76 -5.07 9.36 15.66
N ARG A 77 -4.22 10.31 15.27
CA ARG A 77 -2.84 10.03 14.96
C ARG A 77 -2.08 9.74 16.25
N SER A 78 -1.38 8.61 16.26
CA SER A 78 -0.41 8.31 17.31
C SER A 78 0.54 9.48 17.51
N SER A 79 0.68 9.95 18.76
CA SER A 79 1.65 10.99 19.14
C SER A 79 3.10 10.58 18.87
N LYS A 80 3.35 9.28 18.63
CA LYS A 80 4.66 8.74 18.26
C LYS A 80 5.05 9.01 16.81
N LEU A 81 4.11 9.45 15.97
CA LEU A 81 4.38 9.73 14.55
C LEU A 81 4.63 11.23 14.33
N PRO A 82 5.75 11.62 13.71
CA PRO A 82 6.10 13.02 13.48
C PRO A 82 5.09 13.69 12.56
N LYS A 83 4.72 14.95 12.83
CA LYS A 83 3.75 15.67 11.97
C LYS A 83 4.30 15.90 10.56
N PRO A 84 3.51 15.69 9.48
CA PRO A 84 3.99 15.99 8.15
C PRO A 84 4.09 17.51 8.01
N ASN A 85 5.02 17.95 7.16
CA ASN A 85 5.08 19.34 6.77
C ASN A 85 3.77 19.73 6.07
N GLN A 86 3.07 20.72 6.62
CA GLN A 86 1.74 21.12 6.17
C GLN A 86 1.75 21.71 4.75
N THR A 87 2.79 22.45 4.38
CA THR A 87 2.92 23.05 3.04
C THR A 87 3.03 21.97 1.97
N VAL A 88 3.86 20.95 2.21
CA VAL A 88 4.01 19.82 1.28
C VAL A 88 2.74 18.96 1.26
N LEU A 89 2.11 18.74 2.42
CA LEU A 89 0.86 17.97 2.50
C LEU A 89 -0.29 18.61 1.69
N GLU A 90 -0.42 19.93 1.75
CA GLU A 90 -1.41 20.68 0.95
C GLU A 90 -1.15 20.57 -0.54
N ALA A 91 0.13 20.59 -0.94
CA ALA A 91 0.52 20.37 -2.33
C ALA A 91 0.19 18.94 -2.79
N GLN A 92 0.54 17.92 -1.99
CA GLN A 92 0.24 16.52 -2.25
C GLN A 92 -1.27 16.28 -2.41
N ALA A 93 -2.11 16.91 -1.58
CA ALA A 93 -3.57 16.83 -1.69
C ALA A 93 -4.13 17.34 -3.05
N ARG A 94 -3.34 18.11 -3.80
CA ARG A 94 -3.68 18.60 -5.14
C ARG A 94 -3.04 17.76 -6.25
N VAL A 95 -1.77 17.40 -6.09
CA VAL A 95 -0.98 16.77 -7.17
C VAL A 95 -0.97 15.24 -7.11
N CYS A 96 -1.00 14.64 -5.93
CA CYS A 96 -0.99 13.18 -5.72
C CYS A 96 -2.40 12.58 -5.89
N THR A 97 -3.04 12.90 -7.01
CA THR A 97 -4.37 12.37 -7.37
C THR A 97 -4.32 11.82 -8.78
N GLY A 98 -5.33 11.01 -9.16
CA GLY A 98 -5.33 10.32 -10.45
C GLY A 98 -5.48 11.25 -11.67
N PRO A 99 -5.32 10.73 -12.90
CA PRO A 99 -5.10 11.46 -14.14
C PRO A 99 -6.17 12.48 -14.53
N THR A 100 -7.36 12.41 -13.93
CA THR A 100 -8.49 13.30 -14.19
C THR A 100 -8.80 14.28 -13.07
N ARG A 101 -8.26 14.07 -11.86
CA ARG A 101 -8.58 14.86 -10.65
C ARG A 101 -7.43 15.75 -10.18
N THR A 102 -6.25 15.57 -10.76
CA THR A 102 -5.06 16.37 -10.46
C THR A 102 -5.31 17.84 -10.72
N ARG A 103 -4.88 18.68 -9.77
CA ARG A 103 -4.95 20.13 -9.88
C ARG A 103 -3.53 20.68 -9.83
N PRO A 104 -2.96 21.11 -10.97
CA PRO A 104 -1.64 21.72 -11.02
C PRO A 104 -1.50 22.85 -10.00
N LEU A 105 -0.28 23.06 -9.50
CA LEU A 105 0.05 24.16 -8.61
C LEU A 105 0.22 25.45 -9.42
N SER A 106 -0.08 26.60 -8.80
CA SER A 106 0.37 27.89 -9.32
C SER A 106 1.88 28.06 -9.10
N GLU A 107 2.48 29.04 -9.77
CA GLU A 107 3.92 29.34 -9.63
C GLU A 107 4.28 29.64 -8.17
N ASP A 108 3.55 30.51 -7.49
CA ASP A 108 3.80 30.85 -6.09
C ASP A 108 3.70 29.63 -5.16
N GLN A 109 2.73 28.74 -5.43
CA GLN A 109 2.56 27.50 -4.67
C GLN A 109 3.73 26.56 -4.90
N ALA A 110 4.14 26.36 -6.15
CA ALA A 110 5.26 25.50 -6.51
C ALA A 110 6.58 26.03 -5.91
N VAL A 111 6.83 27.33 -6.02
CA VAL A 111 8.01 27.99 -5.41
C VAL A 111 8.01 27.80 -3.90
N LYS A 112 6.87 28.01 -3.23
CA LYS A 112 6.77 27.82 -1.77
C LYS A 112 7.09 26.38 -1.36
N VAL A 113 6.58 25.40 -2.10
CA VAL A 113 6.81 23.97 -1.81
C VAL A 113 8.27 23.58 -2.04
N LEU A 114 8.85 23.97 -3.17
CA LEU A 114 10.24 23.63 -3.51
C LEU A 114 11.24 24.35 -2.59
N ASP A 115 10.97 25.59 -2.20
CA ASP A 115 11.75 26.31 -1.19
C ASP A 115 11.68 25.61 0.19
N THR A 116 10.49 25.15 0.59
CA THR A 116 10.32 24.38 1.83
C THR A 116 11.13 23.09 1.80
N ILE A 117 11.08 22.34 0.69
CA ILE A 117 11.87 21.11 0.50
C ILE A 117 13.37 21.42 0.54
N LEU A 118 13.81 22.49 -0.11
CA LEU A 118 15.22 22.89 -0.13
C LEU A 118 15.74 23.24 1.27
N LYS A 119 14.97 24.02 2.04
CA LYS A 119 15.31 24.37 3.44
C LYS A 119 15.35 23.13 4.32
N SER A 120 14.41 22.21 4.15
CA SER A 120 14.40 20.92 4.84
C SER A 120 15.65 20.11 4.51
N ALA A 121 16.01 19.95 3.24
CA ALA A 121 17.17 19.17 2.80
C ALA A 121 18.51 19.75 3.29
N ARG A 122 18.56 21.06 3.58
CA ARG A 122 19.73 21.73 4.17
C ARG A 122 19.78 21.66 5.69
N GLY A 123 18.76 21.11 6.34
CA GLY A 123 18.63 21.11 7.79
C GLY A 123 18.32 22.49 8.39
N GLU A 124 17.76 23.41 7.59
CA GLU A 124 17.36 24.74 8.06
C GLU A 124 16.02 24.71 8.82
N LEU A 125 15.19 23.70 8.57
CA LEU A 125 13.93 23.44 9.28
C LEU A 125 14.14 22.47 10.44
N LYS A 126 13.38 22.64 11.53
CA LYS A 126 13.49 21.81 12.74
C LYS A 126 12.23 20.99 12.97
N ASP A 127 12.41 19.78 13.50
CA ASP A 127 11.38 18.89 14.05
C ASP A 127 10.12 18.77 13.16
N GLU A 128 9.01 19.38 13.57
CA GLU A 128 7.70 19.27 12.90
C GLU A 128 7.60 20.01 11.56
N GLU A 129 8.59 20.85 11.24
CA GLU A 129 8.66 21.55 9.95
C GLU A 129 9.47 20.78 8.91
N GLU A 130 10.17 19.72 9.29
CA GLU A 130 10.96 18.91 8.35
C GLU A 130 10.04 18.10 7.41
N VAL A 131 10.42 18.06 6.14
CA VAL A 131 9.73 17.27 5.12
C VAL A 131 10.23 15.83 5.22
N SER A 132 9.34 14.88 5.52
CA SER A 132 9.72 13.48 5.66
C SER A 132 10.09 12.83 4.31
N GLN A 133 10.88 11.76 4.35
CA GLN A 133 11.24 10.99 3.15
C GLN A 133 10.00 10.45 2.42
N ALA A 134 8.99 10.01 3.17
CA ALA A 134 7.70 9.62 2.61
C ALA A 134 6.98 10.78 1.88
N GLN A 135 7.12 12.01 2.37
CA GLN A 135 6.54 13.17 1.67
C GLN A 135 7.29 13.50 0.38
N LEU A 136 8.61 13.41 0.38
CA LEU A 136 9.44 13.62 -0.81
C LEU A 136 9.11 12.60 -1.89
N GLY A 137 9.12 11.30 -1.55
CA GLY A 137 8.81 10.22 -2.49
C GLY A 137 7.43 10.37 -3.13
N ALA A 138 6.39 10.59 -2.30
CA ALA A 138 5.03 10.82 -2.79
C ALA A 138 4.89 12.06 -3.69
N PHE A 139 5.51 13.18 -3.31
CA PHE A 139 5.42 14.43 -4.07
C PHE A 139 6.13 14.30 -5.42
N PHE A 140 7.39 13.83 -5.43
CA PHE A 140 8.15 13.70 -6.66
C PHE A 140 7.60 12.62 -7.59
N ALA A 141 7.12 11.48 -7.06
CA ALA A 141 6.45 10.48 -7.89
C ALA A 141 5.25 11.08 -8.64
N ALA A 142 4.46 11.91 -7.94
CA ALA A 142 3.34 12.60 -8.56
C ALA A 142 3.79 13.59 -9.63
N MET A 143 4.86 14.36 -9.38
CA MET A 143 5.41 15.26 -10.38
C MET A 143 5.89 14.51 -11.62
N THR A 144 6.63 13.42 -11.46
CA THR A 144 7.18 12.60 -12.54
C THR A 144 6.08 11.97 -13.40
N ILE A 145 5.12 11.26 -12.79
CA ILE A 145 4.03 10.59 -13.52
C ILE A 145 3.19 11.59 -14.31
N ARG A 146 2.90 12.75 -13.70
CA ARG A 146 2.14 13.81 -14.35
C ARG A 146 2.81 14.29 -15.63
N THR A 147 4.13 14.44 -15.64
CA THR A 147 4.86 14.87 -16.84
C THR A 147 4.90 13.77 -17.90
N ASN A 148 5.09 12.52 -17.49
CA ASN A 148 5.32 11.42 -18.42
C ASN A 148 4.04 10.90 -19.08
N ALA A 149 2.95 10.77 -18.31
CA ALA A 149 1.82 9.93 -18.70
C ALA A 149 0.46 10.64 -18.67
N PHE A 150 0.30 11.69 -17.87
CA PHE A 150 -1.02 12.29 -17.69
C PHE A 150 -1.44 13.19 -18.86
N PRO A 151 -2.76 13.38 -19.10
CA PRO A 151 -3.27 14.30 -20.11
C PRO A 151 -2.87 15.76 -19.85
N GLU A 152 -2.73 16.58 -20.89
CA GLU A 152 -2.27 17.99 -20.82
C GLU A 152 -2.87 18.83 -19.67
N PRO A 153 -4.19 18.77 -19.36
CA PRO A 153 -4.77 19.57 -18.29
C PRO A 153 -4.26 19.23 -16.89
N THR A 154 -3.71 18.03 -16.70
CA THR A 154 -3.22 17.51 -15.42
C THR A 154 -1.70 17.36 -15.36
N GLN A 155 -1.00 17.66 -16.47
CA GLN A 155 0.46 17.82 -16.52
C GLN A 155 0.93 19.05 -15.74
N TRP A 156 2.23 19.33 -15.76
CA TRP A 156 2.78 20.51 -15.11
C TRP A 156 2.23 21.80 -15.71
N SER A 157 1.82 22.72 -14.84
CA SER A 157 1.55 24.09 -15.24
C SER A 157 2.84 24.78 -15.68
N GLU A 158 2.71 25.85 -16.47
CA GLU A 158 3.86 26.69 -16.83
C GLU A 158 4.55 27.30 -15.60
N GLY A 159 3.80 27.51 -14.51
CA GLY A 159 4.36 27.94 -13.23
C GLY A 159 5.18 26.85 -12.53
N GLU A 160 4.72 25.60 -12.58
CA GLU A 160 5.47 24.44 -12.05
C GLU A 160 6.76 24.22 -12.84
N LYS A 161 6.73 24.34 -14.18
CA LYS A 161 7.92 24.25 -15.03
C LYS A 161 8.97 25.30 -14.66
N ARG A 162 8.58 26.59 -14.61
CA ARG A 162 9.49 27.68 -14.21
C ARG A 162 10.06 27.50 -12.80
N ALA A 163 9.24 27.06 -11.85
CA ALA A 163 9.70 26.78 -10.50
C ALA A 163 10.69 25.61 -10.49
N MET A 164 10.42 24.54 -11.24
CA MET A 164 11.33 23.39 -11.31
C MET A 164 12.68 23.77 -11.94
N ASP A 165 12.68 24.49 -13.07
CA ASP A 165 13.90 24.94 -13.75
C ASP A 165 14.80 25.78 -12.81
N ARG A 166 14.18 26.58 -11.94
CA ARG A 166 14.89 27.42 -10.97
C ARG A 166 15.48 26.63 -9.80
N PHE A 167 14.72 25.67 -9.25
CA PHE A 167 15.10 25.00 -7.99
C PHE A 167 15.83 23.67 -8.21
N TRP A 168 15.56 22.95 -9.29
CA TRP A 168 16.10 21.61 -9.54
C TRP A 168 17.64 21.54 -9.51
N PRO A 169 18.40 22.47 -10.14
CA PRO A 169 19.86 22.42 -10.11
C PRO A 169 20.47 22.49 -8.70
N VAL A 170 19.75 23.10 -7.75
CA VAL A 170 20.16 23.18 -6.34
C VAL A 170 19.66 21.96 -5.57
N LEU A 171 18.41 21.54 -5.79
CA LEU A 171 17.80 20.37 -5.15
C LEU A 171 18.56 19.08 -5.48
N ALA A 172 18.96 18.88 -6.73
CA ALA A 172 19.71 17.70 -7.17
C ALA A 172 21.09 17.53 -6.49
N ARG A 173 21.61 18.58 -5.83
CA ARG A 173 22.87 18.53 -5.07
C ARG A 173 22.70 18.20 -3.60
N VAL A 174 21.50 18.40 -3.05
CA VAL A 174 21.22 18.24 -1.62
C VAL A 174 20.28 17.08 -1.31
N LEU A 175 19.48 16.65 -2.29
CA LEU A 175 18.54 15.56 -2.09
C LEU A 175 19.24 14.19 -2.09
N PRO A 176 18.71 13.21 -1.34
CA PRO A 176 19.12 11.81 -1.42
C PRO A 176 18.99 11.20 -2.83
N ALA A 177 19.84 10.22 -3.16
CA ALA A 177 19.89 9.62 -4.50
C ALA A 177 18.60 8.89 -4.92
N ASP A 178 17.92 8.25 -3.97
CA ASP A 178 16.61 7.62 -4.14
C ASP A 178 15.51 8.64 -4.48
N VAL A 179 15.50 9.80 -3.82
CA VAL A 179 14.58 10.91 -4.13
C VAL A 179 14.87 11.50 -5.51
N ILE A 180 16.15 11.68 -5.84
CA ILE A 180 16.57 12.16 -7.18
C ILE A 180 16.11 11.17 -8.26
N PHE A 181 16.24 9.87 -8.02
CA PHE A 181 15.72 8.84 -8.90
C PHE A 181 14.20 8.94 -9.09
N VAL A 182 13.42 9.09 -8.01
CA VAL A 182 11.96 9.20 -8.12
C VAL A 182 11.54 10.44 -8.93
N ALA A 183 12.26 11.55 -8.75
CA ALA A 183 12.01 12.81 -9.45
C ALA A 183 12.44 12.78 -10.93
N ASP A 184 13.54 12.12 -11.25
CA ASP A 184 14.09 12.09 -12.61
C ASP A 184 14.68 10.71 -12.97
N PRO A 185 13.84 9.67 -13.11
CA PRO A 185 14.30 8.29 -13.32
C PRO A 185 15.14 8.11 -14.58
N GLU A 186 14.84 8.89 -15.63
CA GLU A 186 15.52 8.83 -16.94
C GLU A 186 16.53 9.98 -17.15
N GLY A 187 16.64 10.91 -16.20
CA GLY A 187 17.59 12.02 -16.28
C GLY A 187 17.21 13.11 -17.30
N SER A 188 15.95 13.15 -17.74
CA SER A 188 15.47 14.06 -18.79
C SER A 188 14.25 14.89 -18.40
N ILE A 189 13.62 14.60 -17.26
CA ILE A 189 12.30 15.15 -16.89
C ILE A 189 12.46 16.49 -16.19
N MET A 190 13.45 16.60 -15.31
CA MET A 190 13.67 17.77 -14.47
C MET A 190 14.65 18.78 -15.10
N GLY A 191 14.93 18.64 -16.40
CA GLY A 191 15.76 19.56 -17.17
C GLY A 191 17.23 19.20 -17.19
N THR A 192 18.03 19.72 -16.23
CA THR A 192 19.49 19.50 -16.24
C THR A 192 19.79 18.04 -15.93
N GLY A 193 20.16 17.27 -16.95
CA GLY A 193 20.29 15.83 -16.84
C GLY A 193 21.28 15.40 -15.77
N SER A 194 20.74 14.79 -14.72
CA SER A 194 21.53 14.16 -13.66
C SER A 194 21.77 12.70 -14.03
N SER A 195 23.00 12.23 -13.96
CA SER A 195 23.32 10.80 -14.16
C SER A 195 22.84 9.91 -13.01
N ILE A 196 22.40 10.51 -11.88
CA ILE A 196 22.03 9.78 -10.66
C ILE A 196 20.79 8.93 -10.89
N GLY A 197 19.71 9.50 -11.44
CA GLY A 197 18.45 8.78 -11.62
C GLY A 197 18.56 7.54 -12.53
N PRO A 198 19.11 7.67 -13.75
CA PRO A 198 19.31 6.53 -14.65
C PRO A 198 20.21 5.43 -14.08
N GLN A 199 21.21 5.80 -13.27
CA GLN A 199 22.17 4.85 -12.69
C GLN A 199 21.73 4.30 -11.33
N PHE A 200 20.66 4.83 -10.74
CA PHE A 200 20.17 4.36 -9.45
C PHE A 200 19.53 2.98 -9.60
N VAL A 201 20.04 2.03 -8.80
CA VAL A 201 19.57 0.65 -8.75
C VAL A 201 19.07 0.25 -7.37
N GLY A 202 19.09 1.15 -6.37
CA GLY A 202 18.81 0.81 -4.97
C GLY A 202 20.03 0.30 -4.21
N ASN A 203 19.95 0.31 -2.87
CA ASN A 203 21.07 -0.03 -1.99
C ASN A 203 21.11 -1.52 -1.61
N ASN A 204 20.01 -2.25 -1.79
CA ASN A 204 19.88 -3.65 -1.45
C ASN A 204 18.99 -4.39 -2.47
N VAL A 205 18.94 -5.72 -2.40
CA VAL A 205 18.20 -6.56 -3.35
C VAL A 205 16.69 -6.24 -3.40
N ARG A 206 16.11 -5.86 -2.27
CA ARG A 206 14.68 -5.49 -2.15
C ARG A 206 14.42 -4.17 -2.87
N GLU A 207 15.28 -3.17 -2.62
CA GLU A 207 15.23 -1.89 -3.32
C GLU A 207 15.47 -2.06 -4.82
N MET A 208 16.38 -2.95 -5.26
CA MET A 208 16.59 -3.22 -6.68
C MET A 208 15.31 -3.66 -7.39
N ARG A 209 14.54 -4.56 -6.78
CA ARG A 209 13.25 -4.99 -7.33
C ARG A 209 12.24 -3.83 -7.34
N LEU A 210 12.18 -3.06 -6.26
CA LEU A 210 11.28 -1.91 -6.16
C LEU A 210 11.63 -0.79 -7.15
N VAL A 211 12.91 -0.50 -7.37
CA VAL A 211 13.39 0.47 -8.36
C VAL A 211 12.99 0.04 -9.77
N GLY A 212 13.13 -1.25 -10.10
CA GLY A 212 12.67 -1.79 -11.38
C GLY A 212 11.17 -1.54 -11.60
N ALA A 213 10.35 -1.87 -10.58
CA ALA A 213 8.91 -1.63 -10.61
C ALA A 213 8.55 -0.13 -10.68
N LEU A 214 9.29 0.73 -9.95
CA LEU A 214 9.08 2.17 -9.97
C LEU A 214 9.35 2.79 -11.33
N ARG A 215 10.32 2.30 -12.11
CA ARG A 215 10.55 2.82 -13.47
C ARG A 215 9.31 2.67 -14.36
N GLU A 216 8.64 1.53 -14.27
CA GLU A 216 7.40 1.28 -15.02
C GLU A 216 6.23 2.13 -14.48
N ILE A 217 6.06 2.19 -13.15
CA ILE A 217 5.01 3.00 -12.53
C ILE A 217 5.18 4.49 -12.86
N LEU A 218 6.39 5.02 -12.75
CA LEU A 218 6.71 6.43 -13.01
C LEU A 218 6.58 6.81 -14.48
N ALA A 219 6.62 5.83 -15.39
CA ALA A 219 6.29 5.98 -16.81
C ALA A 219 4.77 5.90 -17.08
N GLY A 220 3.94 5.74 -16.04
CA GLY A 220 2.48 5.59 -16.16
C GLY A 220 2.01 4.16 -16.47
N GLY A 221 2.90 3.17 -16.32
CA GLY A 221 2.61 1.76 -16.56
C GLY A 221 1.90 1.06 -15.38
N HIS A 222 1.59 -0.21 -15.61
CA HIS A 222 0.98 -1.12 -14.65
C HIS A 222 1.80 -2.39 -14.54
N LEU A 223 1.97 -2.89 -13.32
CA LEU A 223 2.81 -4.04 -13.06
C LEU A 223 2.07 -5.36 -13.33
N GLY A 224 2.83 -6.41 -13.65
CA GLY A 224 2.35 -7.77 -13.67
C GLY A 224 1.99 -8.28 -12.26
N PHE A 225 1.08 -9.26 -12.21
CA PHE A 225 0.66 -9.89 -10.96
C PHE A 225 1.83 -10.39 -10.10
N GLU A 226 2.76 -11.14 -10.70
CA GLU A 226 3.91 -11.73 -10.00
C GLU A 226 4.91 -10.67 -9.54
N GLU A 227 5.05 -9.58 -10.31
CA GLU A 227 5.91 -8.46 -9.99
C GLU A 227 5.39 -7.70 -8.77
N VAL A 228 4.08 -7.39 -8.75
CA VAL A 228 3.43 -6.79 -7.56
C VAL A 228 3.60 -7.70 -6.35
N GLN A 229 3.36 -9.01 -6.49
CA GLN A 229 3.55 -9.93 -5.38
C GLN A 229 5.00 -9.94 -4.86
N GLY A 230 5.97 -10.00 -5.76
CA GLY A 230 7.39 -10.01 -5.41
C GLY A 230 7.86 -8.72 -4.75
N VAL A 231 7.35 -7.57 -5.19
CA VAL A 231 7.64 -6.27 -4.57
C VAL A 231 6.99 -6.18 -3.19
N LEU A 232 5.71 -6.54 -3.06
CA LEU A 232 5.01 -6.44 -1.79
C LEU A 232 5.59 -7.36 -0.72
N ARG A 233 6.00 -8.60 -1.07
CA ARG A 233 6.69 -9.50 -0.13
C ARG A 233 8.05 -8.99 0.33
N ASP A 234 8.72 -8.16 -0.47
CA ASP A 234 9.99 -7.55 -0.08
C ASP A 234 9.80 -6.36 0.86
N VAL A 235 8.65 -5.68 0.76
CA VAL A 235 8.33 -4.49 1.56
C VAL A 235 7.46 -4.82 2.79
N LEU A 236 6.81 -5.99 2.81
CA LEU A 236 6.00 -6.49 3.92
C LEU A 236 6.77 -7.60 4.69
N PRO A 237 6.54 -7.76 6.00
CA PRO A 237 5.70 -6.92 6.86
C PRO A 237 6.39 -5.60 7.21
N LEU A 238 5.59 -4.53 7.34
CA LEU A 238 5.99 -3.21 7.86
C LEU A 238 6.39 -3.33 9.34
N LYS A 239 7.45 -4.09 9.66
CA LYS A 239 8.00 -4.13 11.01
C LYS A 239 8.56 -2.74 11.27
N VAL A 240 7.88 -2.03 12.19
CA VAL A 240 8.31 -0.72 12.73
C VAL A 240 9.63 -0.85 13.51
N GLU A 241 10.06 -2.08 13.81
CA GLU A 241 11.41 -2.33 14.28
C GLU A 241 12.40 -2.06 13.15
N VAL A 242 13.16 -0.99 13.30
CA VAL A 242 14.28 -0.56 12.47
C VAL A 242 15.33 -1.67 12.46
N GLY A 243 15.09 -2.71 11.67
CA GLY A 243 16.00 -3.80 11.39
C GLY A 243 16.69 -3.61 10.05
N GLU A 244 17.92 -4.11 9.94
CA GLU A 244 18.69 -4.16 8.70
C GLU A 244 17.87 -4.81 7.58
N GLY A 245 17.63 -4.08 6.49
CA GLY A 245 16.88 -4.56 5.33
C GLY A 245 15.52 -3.89 5.08
N SER A 246 15.17 -2.85 5.83
CA SER A 246 14.04 -1.97 5.48
C SER A 246 14.31 -1.21 4.18
N VAL A 247 13.27 -1.04 3.38
CA VAL A 247 13.30 -0.25 2.14
C VAL A 247 13.16 1.23 2.48
N SER A 248 13.80 2.11 1.71
CA SER A 248 13.63 3.56 1.88
C SER A 248 12.15 3.99 1.84
N GLU A 249 11.75 4.81 2.82
CA GLU A 249 10.39 5.36 2.91
C GLU A 249 10.03 6.20 1.67
N SER A 250 11.02 6.83 1.02
CA SER A 250 10.81 7.60 -0.20
C SER A 250 10.40 6.69 -1.37
N LEU A 251 11.04 5.54 -1.53
CA LEU A 251 10.73 4.57 -2.58
C LEU A 251 9.38 3.89 -2.33
N LEU A 252 9.11 3.51 -1.08
CA LEU A 252 7.83 2.88 -0.72
C LEU A 252 6.65 3.85 -0.91
N SER A 253 6.79 5.09 -0.45
CA SER A 253 5.74 6.11 -0.65
C SER A 253 5.54 6.44 -2.13
N ALA A 254 6.61 6.53 -2.92
CA ALA A 254 6.54 6.71 -4.36
C ALA A 254 5.79 5.56 -5.05
N PHE A 255 6.02 4.31 -4.62
CA PHE A 255 5.36 3.13 -5.16
C PHE A 255 3.86 3.15 -4.89
N LEU A 256 3.45 3.36 -3.63
CA LEU A 256 2.05 3.38 -3.24
C LEU A 256 1.27 4.54 -3.89
N ILE A 257 1.87 5.73 -3.94
CA ILE A 257 1.24 6.89 -4.57
C ILE A 257 1.21 6.75 -6.09
N GLY A 258 2.27 6.21 -6.69
CA GLY A 258 2.34 6.00 -8.13
C GLY A 258 1.30 5.01 -8.63
N GLN A 259 1.15 3.87 -7.96
CA GLN A 259 0.11 2.89 -8.31
C GLN A 259 -1.30 3.48 -8.17
N ARG A 260 -1.57 4.17 -7.07
CA ARG A 260 -2.84 4.88 -6.84
C ARG A 260 -3.12 5.91 -7.95
N MET A 261 -2.09 6.64 -8.36
CA MET A 261 -2.19 7.65 -9.41
C MET A 261 -2.48 7.03 -10.78
N ASN A 262 -1.85 5.90 -11.11
CA ASN A 262 -2.10 5.17 -12.36
C ASN A 262 -3.46 4.44 -12.37
N ARG A 263 -4.09 4.27 -11.21
CA ARG A 263 -5.32 3.48 -10.97
C ARG A 263 -5.05 2.00 -11.16
N GLU A 264 -4.77 1.32 -10.05
CA GLU A 264 -4.46 -0.10 -10.01
C GLU A 264 -5.46 -0.94 -10.82
N THR A 265 -4.94 -1.85 -11.62
CA THR A 265 -5.75 -2.81 -12.37
C THR A 265 -6.31 -3.89 -11.44
N ASP A 266 -7.37 -4.57 -11.89
CA ASP A 266 -7.90 -5.75 -11.20
C ASP A 266 -6.84 -6.82 -10.92
N ARG A 267 -5.83 -6.91 -11.79
CA ARG A 267 -4.71 -7.87 -11.66
C ARG A 267 -3.76 -7.45 -10.54
N GLU A 268 -3.38 -6.19 -10.50
CA GLU A 268 -2.55 -5.63 -9.41
C GLU A 268 -3.29 -5.72 -8.07
N LEU A 269 -4.57 -5.37 -8.03
CA LEU A 269 -5.39 -5.46 -6.82
C LEU A 269 -5.51 -6.90 -6.28
N LYS A 270 -5.66 -7.90 -7.17
CA LYS A 270 -5.64 -9.32 -6.76
C LYS A 270 -4.30 -9.73 -6.16
N ALA A 271 -3.18 -9.22 -6.68
CA ALA A 271 -1.85 -9.49 -6.13
C ALA A 271 -1.73 -8.94 -4.71
N TYR A 272 -2.19 -7.70 -4.48
CA TYR A 272 -2.28 -7.10 -3.15
C TYR A 272 -3.03 -7.98 -2.16
N CYS A 273 -4.27 -8.40 -2.50
CA CYS A 273 -5.08 -9.23 -1.63
C CYS A 273 -4.36 -10.54 -1.25
N LEU A 274 -3.75 -11.21 -2.22
CA LEU A 274 -3.08 -12.48 -1.97
C LEU A 274 -1.82 -12.35 -1.11
N VAL A 275 -1.02 -11.29 -1.28
CA VAL A 275 0.15 -11.10 -0.41
C VAL A 275 -0.28 -10.79 1.02
N PHE A 276 -1.33 -9.98 1.22
CA PHE A 276 -1.84 -9.72 2.56
C PHE A 276 -2.45 -10.96 3.21
N ASP A 277 -3.16 -11.79 2.45
CA ASP A 277 -3.68 -13.07 2.94
C ASP A 277 -2.54 -14.02 3.35
N ASP A 278 -1.46 -14.12 2.54
CA ASP A 278 -0.28 -14.94 2.84
C ASP A 278 0.42 -14.49 4.14
N GLU A 279 0.53 -13.17 4.38
CA GLU A 279 1.20 -12.59 5.56
C GLU A 279 0.43 -12.81 6.86
N LEU A 280 -0.91 -12.78 6.82
CA LEU A 280 -1.76 -12.92 8.01
C LEU A 280 -1.91 -14.38 8.48
N GLY A 281 -1.29 -15.33 7.77
CA GLY A 281 -1.32 -16.76 8.08
C GLY A 281 -2.51 -17.47 7.43
N PRO A 282 -2.79 -18.73 7.83
CA PRO A 282 -3.92 -19.45 7.27
C PRO A 282 -5.21 -18.68 7.52
N GLN A 283 -6.02 -18.52 6.47
CA GLN A 283 -7.31 -17.86 6.57
C GLN A 283 -8.13 -18.51 7.69
N PRO A 284 -8.72 -17.73 8.60
CA PRO A 284 -9.65 -18.28 9.58
C PRO A 284 -10.78 -19.01 8.84
N VAL A 285 -11.23 -20.13 9.39
CA VAL A 285 -12.35 -20.91 8.86
C VAL A 285 -13.46 -20.92 9.92
N ALA A 286 -14.62 -20.37 9.58
CA ALA A 286 -15.80 -20.34 10.39
C ALA A 286 -16.70 -21.53 10.03
N ASP A 287 -17.05 -22.32 11.04
CA ASP A 287 -18.00 -23.42 10.90
C ASP A 287 -19.44 -22.88 10.87
N VAL A 288 -19.82 -22.25 9.76
CA VAL A 288 -21.13 -21.61 9.57
C VAL A 288 -21.74 -22.01 8.24
N LYS A 289 -23.07 -22.13 8.20
CA LYS A 289 -23.81 -22.57 6.99
C LYS A 289 -23.79 -21.52 5.87
N SER A 290 -23.65 -20.25 6.24
CA SER A 290 -23.63 -19.11 5.33
C SER A 290 -22.89 -17.98 6.01
N LEU A 291 -21.85 -17.47 5.35
CA LEU A 291 -21.16 -16.24 5.75
C LEU A 291 -21.44 -15.19 4.68
N THR A 292 -21.98 -14.04 5.08
CA THR A 292 -22.16 -12.94 4.13
C THR A 292 -21.09 -11.89 4.32
N TYR A 293 -20.45 -11.52 3.22
CA TYR A 293 -19.54 -10.39 3.11
C TYR A 293 -20.34 -9.11 2.84
N TYR A 294 -20.16 -8.09 3.68
CA TYR A 294 -20.63 -6.75 3.39
C TYR A 294 -19.53 -5.74 3.73
N GLY A 295 -19.05 -5.02 2.72
CA GLY A 295 -18.09 -3.94 2.88
C GLY A 295 -18.57 -2.75 2.08
N GLU A 296 -18.69 -1.59 2.73
CA GLU A 296 -18.97 -0.35 2.01
C GLU A 296 -17.66 0.15 1.37
N PRO A 297 -17.60 0.34 0.04
CA PRO A 297 -16.40 0.87 -0.59
C PRO A 297 -16.08 2.25 -0.02
N TYR A 298 -14.83 2.44 0.39
CA TYR A 298 -14.35 3.75 0.81
C TYR A 298 -14.13 4.61 -0.44
N ASP A 299 -15.11 5.45 -0.79
CA ASP A 299 -15.06 6.32 -1.96
C ASP A 299 -14.42 7.69 -1.68
N GLY A 300 -14.00 7.94 -0.43
CA GLY A 300 -13.43 9.21 0.01
C GLY A 300 -14.38 10.42 -0.06
N ASN A 301 -15.60 10.27 -0.58
CA ASN A 301 -16.55 11.35 -0.86
C ASN A 301 -17.73 11.34 0.12
N THR A 302 -18.30 10.17 0.41
CA THR A 302 -19.48 10.06 1.26
C THR A 302 -19.17 10.08 2.76
N ARG A 303 -20.00 10.80 3.53
CA ARG A 303 -20.02 10.82 5.02
C ARG A 303 -21.35 10.26 5.52
N TYR A 304 -21.87 9.24 4.85
CA TYR A 304 -23.15 8.66 5.24
C TYR A 304 -22.99 7.72 6.44
N PHE A 305 -24.10 7.52 7.12
CA PHE A 305 -24.29 6.47 8.11
C PHE A 305 -23.76 5.14 7.57
N LYS A 306 -22.87 4.49 8.34
CA LYS A 306 -22.31 3.18 8.01
C LYS A 306 -23.35 2.10 8.25
N SER A 307 -24.17 1.86 7.23
CA SER A 307 -25.25 0.86 7.22
C SER A 307 -24.74 -0.55 7.54
N THR A 308 -23.47 -0.83 7.23
CA THR A 308 -22.78 -2.09 7.50
C THR A 308 -22.99 -2.61 8.93
N LEU A 309 -22.85 -1.74 9.93
CA LEU A 309 -23.02 -2.11 11.34
C LEU A 309 -24.47 -2.53 11.65
N PHE A 310 -25.43 -1.76 11.15
CA PHE A 310 -26.84 -2.03 11.36
C PHE A 310 -27.29 -3.32 10.66
N VAL A 311 -26.85 -3.53 9.42
CA VAL A 311 -27.13 -4.75 8.65
C VAL A 311 -26.57 -5.98 9.37
N ALA A 312 -25.32 -5.92 9.85
CA ALA A 312 -24.71 -7.01 10.60
C ALA A 312 -25.46 -7.33 11.90
N ALA A 313 -25.90 -6.30 12.64
CA ALA A 313 -26.70 -6.48 13.85
C ALA A 313 -28.06 -7.14 13.55
N VAL A 314 -28.81 -6.63 12.57
CA VAL A 314 -30.12 -7.18 12.18
C VAL A 314 -30.00 -8.64 11.75
N ARG A 315 -29.00 -8.96 10.92
CA ARG A 315 -28.74 -10.34 10.50
C ARG A 315 -28.41 -11.26 11.67
N SER A 316 -27.58 -10.79 12.59
CA SER A 316 -27.25 -11.54 13.80
C SER A 316 -28.50 -11.80 14.66
N CYS A 317 -29.45 -10.87 14.71
CA CYS A 317 -30.75 -11.09 15.37
C CYS A 317 -31.62 -12.16 14.70
N TYR A 318 -31.47 -12.39 13.39
CA TYR A 318 -32.14 -13.49 12.67
C TYR A 318 -31.41 -14.83 12.79
N GLY A 319 -30.31 -14.91 13.56
CA GLY A 319 -29.52 -16.12 13.74
C GLY A 319 -28.50 -16.38 12.63
N GLU A 320 -28.25 -15.39 11.76
CA GLU A 320 -27.25 -15.48 10.69
C GLU A 320 -25.87 -15.06 11.19
N SER A 321 -24.84 -15.83 10.85
CA SER A 321 -23.46 -15.52 11.21
C SER A 321 -22.93 -14.33 10.41
N CYS A 322 -22.32 -13.36 11.10
CA CYS A 322 -21.73 -12.16 10.51
C CYS A 322 -20.33 -11.94 11.08
N LEU A 323 -19.34 -11.69 10.21
CA LEU A 323 -17.96 -11.40 10.60
C LEU A 323 -17.59 -9.96 10.20
N LEU A 324 -17.46 -9.06 11.17
CA LEU A 324 -17.03 -7.69 10.94
C LEU A 324 -15.50 -7.57 11.02
N HIS A 325 -14.84 -7.20 9.92
CA HIS A 325 -13.43 -6.77 9.93
C HIS A 325 -13.36 -5.31 9.52
N GLY A 326 -12.44 -4.54 10.09
CA GLY A 326 -12.33 -3.11 9.81
C GLY A 326 -11.23 -2.39 10.57
N LEU A 327 -11.01 -1.13 10.21
CA LEU A 327 -10.05 -0.24 10.84
C LEU A 327 -10.79 0.84 11.64
N GLU A 328 -10.25 1.22 12.79
CA GLU A 328 -10.81 2.28 13.65
C GLU A 328 -10.76 3.66 12.99
N TRP A 329 -9.69 3.93 12.22
CA TRP A 329 -9.44 5.23 11.61
C TRP A 329 -8.69 5.12 10.28
N MET A 330 -9.11 5.88 9.27
CA MET A 330 -8.41 6.01 7.99
C MET A 330 -8.47 7.47 7.47
N PRO A 331 -7.39 8.26 7.60
CA PRO A 331 -7.39 9.67 7.21
C PRO A 331 -7.68 9.81 5.69
N PRO A 332 -8.37 10.88 5.26
CA PRO A 332 -8.70 12.11 6.00
C PRO A 332 -10.03 12.07 6.78
N LYS A 333 -10.70 10.92 6.90
CA LYS A 333 -12.04 10.84 7.48
C LYS A 333 -12.08 10.03 8.77
N VAL A 334 -12.83 10.54 9.75
CA VAL A 334 -13.10 9.81 10.98
C VAL A 334 -14.27 8.84 10.75
N CYS A 335 -13.99 7.55 10.66
CA CYS A 335 -14.98 6.49 10.89
C CYS A 335 -14.32 5.12 10.88
N LEU A 336 -14.95 4.18 11.62
CA LEU A 336 -14.71 2.76 11.44
C LEU A 336 -14.95 2.39 9.98
N CYS A 337 -13.94 1.84 9.32
CA CYS A 337 -14.05 1.33 7.95
C CYS A 337 -14.15 -0.19 8.04
N PHE A 338 -15.34 -0.75 7.85
CA PHE A 338 -15.54 -2.21 7.85
C PHE A 338 -15.41 -2.79 6.44
N ILE A 339 -14.53 -3.78 6.29
CA ILE A 339 -14.37 -4.69 5.16
C ILE A 339 -14.46 -6.12 5.72
N MET A 340 -15.60 -6.80 5.61
CA MET A 340 -15.81 -8.17 6.13
C MET A 340 -15.13 -9.32 5.33
N THR A 341 -13.88 -9.72 5.56
CA THR A 341 -13.18 -10.76 4.74
C THR A 341 -13.95 -12.06 4.39
N ARG A 342 -13.66 -12.58 3.18
CA ARG A 342 -14.21 -13.75 2.48
C ARG A 342 -13.90 -15.08 3.20
N GLU A 343 -14.84 -16.04 3.14
CA GLU A 343 -14.54 -17.47 3.28
C GLU A 343 -15.03 -18.25 2.06
N ILE A 344 -14.23 -19.22 1.65
CA ILE A 344 -14.58 -20.24 0.69
C ILE A 344 -15.26 -21.36 1.49
N ALA A 345 -16.51 -21.68 1.17
CA ALA A 345 -17.17 -22.88 1.66
C ALA A 345 -16.35 -24.11 1.21
N GLY A 346 -16.07 -25.01 2.15
CA GLY A 346 -15.31 -26.25 1.92
C GLY A 346 -15.94 -27.17 0.88
#